data_AF-A0A2U8PK67-F1
#
_entry.id   AF-A0A2U8PK67-F1
#
_cell.length_a   1.000
_cell.length_b   1.000
_cell.length_c   1.000
_cell.angle_alpha   90.00
_cell.angle_beta   90.00
_cell.angle_gamma   90.00
#
_symmetry.space_group_name_H-M   'P 1'
#
loop_
_entity.id
_entity.type
_entity.pdbx_description
1 polymer ?
#
loop_
_entity_poly.entity_id
_entity_poly.type
_entity_poly.pdbx_seq_one_letter_code
_entity_poly.pdbx_strand_id
1 'polypeptide(L)'
;MPENASGGSSSSSSLLIRSKNPRRCQAENPLKLLSEFAGPALRELIDATGNSRGFLQSGEQKALHTDRVLLRAGSPDEIAIVRWIFESFVRGKGETDIARELNARGAVNHCGVPWNLQMIGRILRNENYIGNTVYYRTSSYLRQRRVINGKAKWIRKEGALEQIVPRNVFDDAQRIIERRVRQHLSSDLLLKKLRVLQLRLGTLSADAINRAKGMPCASIYERRFGSLRKAYELIGFAPPGDYSYIDTRGECLSLVQQLAVGIGARVRGADSQLIAERTGGCLALKDGSFISLRVIRCWEHPQRHCRVWTLRRSAKQHPGIAVLVRLDEQNKVPLDYILTTRDRMPERPLIMTEAVVRKRFRNRFRRSTDLIRALKRRLSR
;
A
#
# COMPACT_ATOMS: atom_id res chain seq x y z
N MET A 1 -48.72 -12.97 50.82
CA MET A 1 -48.88 -14.11 49.90
C MET A 1 -49.77 -13.67 48.76
N PRO A 2 -49.37 -13.80 47.49
CA PRO A 2 -48.15 -13.31 46.79
C PRO A 2 -48.56 -12.11 45.87
N GLU A 3 -47.77 -11.41 45.06
CA GLU A 3 -46.61 -11.74 44.23
C GLU A 3 -45.61 -10.56 44.19
N ASN A 4 -44.33 -10.91 44.39
CA ASN A 4 -43.18 -10.13 43.98
C ASN A 4 -42.69 -10.72 42.65
N ALA A 5 -42.65 -9.95 41.57
CA ALA A 5 -41.83 -10.24 40.40
C ALA A 5 -41.34 -8.94 39.77
N SER A 6 -40.08 -8.65 40.05
CA SER A 6 -39.22 -7.62 39.50
C SER A 6 -39.10 -7.69 37.97
N GLY A 7 -39.58 -6.66 37.26
CA GLY A 7 -39.29 -6.43 35.84
C GLY A 7 -37.99 -5.63 35.67
N GLY A 8 -36.86 -6.33 35.61
CA GLY A 8 -35.55 -5.74 35.31
C GLY A 8 -35.49 -5.20 33.88
N SER A 9 -34.97 -3.97 33.77
CA SER A 9 -34.62 -3.29 32.53
C SER A 9 -33.76 -4.19 31.62
N SER A 10 -34.30 -4.56 30.46
CA SER A 10 -33.57 -5.34 29.45
C SER A 10 -32.54 -4.43 28.77
N SER A 11 -31.33 -4.45 29.32
CA SER A 11 -30.14 -3.87 28.71
C SER A 11 -29.88 -4.57 27.38
N SER A 12 -30.13 -3.87 26.27
CA SER A 12 -29.81 -4.33 24.91
C SER A 12 -28.31 -4.62 24.79
N SER A 13 -27.94 -5.87 25.00
CA SER A 13 -26.57 -6.34 24.84
C SER A 13 -26.18 -6.29 23.36
N SER A 14 -25.32 -5.35 23.01
CA SER A 14 -24.71 -5.18 21.69
C SER A 14 -23.80 -6.37 21.35
N LEU A 15 -24.33 -7.32 20.56
CA LEU A 15 -23.62 -8.50 20.05
C LEU A 15 -22.75 -8.12 18.83
N LEU A 16 -21.67 -7.36 19.04
CA LEU A 16 -20.71 -6.99 17.99
C LEU A 16 -19.41 -7.77 18.16
N ILE A 17 -18.93 -8.41 17.10
CA ILE A 17 -17.65 -9.14 17.12
C ILE A 17 -16.54 -8.17 16.68
N ARG A 18 -15.68 -7.78 17.63
CA ARG A 18 -14.41 -7.10 17.35
C ARG A 18 -13.30 -8.12 17.11
N SER A 19 -12.86 -8.25 15.86
CA SER A 19 -11.72 -9.11 15.53
C SER A 19 -10.39 -8.42 15.84
N LYS A 20 -9.58 -9.02 16.72
CA LYS A 20 -8.17 -8.63 16.94
C LYS A 20 -7.20 -9.22 15.89
N ASN A 21 -7.68 -9.94 14.86
CA ASN A 21 -6.81 -10.59 13.87
C ASN A 21 -7.53 -10.79 12.51
N PRO A 22 -7.14 -10.08 11.42
CA PRO A 22 -7.97 -9.96 10.22
C PRO A 22 -7.95 -11.17 9.26
N ARG A 23 -7.52 -12.36 9.69
CA ARG A 23 -7.30 -13.51 8.79
C ARG A 23 -7.91 -14.83 9.27
N ARG A 24 -9.22 -14.84 9.51
CA ARG A 24 -10.00 -16.09 9.51
C ARG A 24 -11.09 -16.04 8.43
N CYS A 25 -11.01 -17.02 7.54
CA CYS A 25 -11.87 -17.23 6.40
C CYS A 25 -13.28 -17.65 6.86
N GLN A 26 -14.23 -16.72 6.76
CA GLN A 26 -15.62 -17.04 6.47
C GLN A 26 -15.91 -16.44 5.09
N ALA A 27 -16.73 -17.12 4.29
CA ALA A 27 -17.12 -16.73 2.93
C ALA A 27 -17.23 -15.21 2.82
N GLU A 28 -16.37 -14.61 1.99
CA GLU A 28 -16.18 -13.16 1.93
C GLU A 28 -17.49 -12.49 1.53
N ASN A 29 -18.17 -11.87 2.49
CA ASN A 29 -19.34 -11.05 2.28
C ASN A 29 -18.99 -9.96 1.23
N PRO A 30 -19.72 -9.84 0.10
CA PRO A 30 -19.46 -8.85 -0.94
C PRO A 30 -19.39 -7.40 -0.40
N LEU A 31 -20.01 -7.15 0.76
CA LEU A 31 -20.00 -5.87 1.46
C LEU A 31 -18.65 -5.52 2.13
N LYS A 32 -17.78 -6.52 2.37
CA LYS A 32 -16.44 -6.33 2.94
C LYS A 32 -15.50 -5.58 1.97
N LEU A 33 -15.70 -5.80 0.67
CA LEU A 33 -15.02 -5.08 -0.41
C LEU A 33 -15.64 -3.69 -0.67
N LEU A 34 -16.83 -3.41 -0.14
CA LEU A 34 -17.43 -2.09 -0.22
C LEU A 34 -16.97 -1.20 0.94
N SER A 35 -16.76 -1.74 2.14
CA SER A 35 -16.35 -0.97 3.31
C SER A 35 -14.88 -0.54 3.35
N GLU A 36 -13.96 -1.31 2.76
CA GLU A 36 -12.53 -0.92 2.70
C GLU A 36 -12.25 0.15 1.63
N PHE A 37 -13.20 0.37 0.72
CA PHE A 37 -12.99 1.16 -0.49
C PHE A 37 -14.02 2.27 -0.70
N ALA A 38 -15.11 2.27 0.05
CA ALA A 38 -16.00 3.40 0.14
C ALA A 38 -15.34 4.45 1.05
N GLY A 39 -15.16 5.67 0.53
CA GLY A 39 -15.18 6.85 1.38
C GLY A 39 -16.55 6.96 2.08
N PRO A 40 -16.95 8.16 2.53
CA PRO A 40 -17.88 8.38 3.64
C PRO A 40 -19.18 7.57 3.59
N ALA A 41 -19.12 6.31 3.99
CA ALA A 41 -20.22 5.38 3.92
C ALA A 41 -20.30 4.67 5.25
N LEU A 42 -21.29 5.04 6.04
CA LEU A 42 -21.54 4.42 7.33
C LEU A 42 -22.13 3.03 7.09
N ARG A 43 -21.68 2.06 7.87
CA ARG A 43 -22.17 0.67 7.79
C ARG A 43 -23.25 0.49 8.83
N GLU A 44 -24.50 0.57 8.41
CA GLU A 44 -25.65 0.34 9.28
C GLU A 44 -25.98 -1.15 9.34
N LEU A 45 -26.10 -1.70 10.54
CA LEU A 45 -26.56 -3.07 10.75
C LEU A 45 -28.09 -3.08 10.83
N ILE A 46 -28.73 -3.91 10.03
CA ILE A 46 -30.18 -4.08 10.00
C ILE A 46 -30.53 -5.52 10.32
N ASP A 47 -31.52 -5.74 11.16
CA ASP A 47 -31.99 -7.09 11.51
C ASP A 47 -32.88 -7.72 10.43
N ALA A 48 -33.37 -8.93 10.68
CA ALA A 48 -34.24 -9.65 9.74
C ALA A 48 -35.60 -8.96 9.52
N THR A 49 -36.02 -8.11 10.47
CA THR A 49 -37.29 -7.37 10.42
C THR A 49 -37.16 -5.99 9.77
N GLY A 50 -35.94 -5.55 9.43
CA GLY A 50 -35.70 -4.26 8.79
C GLY A 50 -35.35 -3.14 9.78
N ASN A 51 -35.23 -3.42 11.07
CA ASN A 51 -34.92 -2.41 12.08
C ASN A 51 -33.40 -2.17 12.19
N SER A 52 -33.01 -0.92 12.42
CA SER A 52 -31.62 -0.54 12.63
C SER A 52 -31.11 -1.02 13.99
N ARG A 53 -29.97 -1.70 13.99
CA ARG A 53 -29.19 -2.09 15.18
C ARG A 53 -28.00 -1.16 15.42
N GLY A 54 -27.95 -0.03 14.73
CA GLY A 54 -26.88 0.95 14.82
C GLY A 54 -25.74 0.74 13.81
N PHE A 55 -24.71 1.55 13.94
CA PHE A 55 -23.60 1.63 12.98
C PHE A 55 -22.40 0.81 13.44
N LEU A 56 -21.85 0.02 12.52
CA LEU A 56 -20.62 -0.75 12.73
C LEU A 56 -19.40 0.18 12.68
N GLN A 57 -18.55 0.09 13.70
CA GLN A 57 -17.27 0.78 13.73
C GLN A 57 -16.26 0.10 12.78
N SER A 58 -15.13 0.79 12.55
CA SER A 58 -14.03 0.23 11.76
C SER A 58 -13.57 -1.11 12.33
N GLY A 59 -13.53 -2.14 11.47
CA GLY A 59 -13.15 -3.50 11.84
C GLY A 59 -14.27 -4.38 12.42
N GLU A 60 -15.42 -3.82 12.79
CA GLU A 60 -16.57 -4.57 13.29
C GLU A 60 -17.30 -5.30 12.16
N GLN A 61 -17.85 -6.48 12.49
CA GLN A 61 -18.56 -7.35 11.56
C GLN A 61 -19.87 -7.79 12.19
N LYS A 62 -20.87 -8.04 11.34
CA LYS A 62 -22.13 -8.62 11.77
C LYS A 62 -21.88 -9.99 12.41
N ALA A 63 -22.50 -10.23 13.57
CA ALA A 63 -22.39 -11.52 14.26
C ALA A 63 -23.38 -12.54 13.68
N LEU A 64 -24.59 -12.09 13.34
CA LEU A 64 -25.66 -12.95 12.86
C LEU A 64 -25.69 -13.03 11.33
N HIS A 65 -26.02 -14.21 10.81
CA HIS A 65 -26.15 -14.41 9.38
C HIS A 65 -27.38 -13.69 8.81
N THR A 66 -28.48 -13.67 9.58
CA THR A 66 -29.77 -13.02 9.28
C THR A 66 -29.63 -11.52 9.07
N ASP A 67 -28.77 -10.88 9.85
CA ASP A 67 -28.58 -9.43 9.81
C ASP A 67 -27.95 -9.01 8.47
N ARG A 68 -28.33 -7.83 7.99
CA ARG A 68 -27.83 -7.22 6.76
C ARG A 68 -27.03 -5.98 7.10
N VAL A 69 -26.04 -5.65 6.27
CA VAL A 69 -25.26 -4.41 6.43
C VAL A 69 -25.59 -3.53 5.24
N LEU A 70 -26.19 -2.37 5.51
CA LEU A 70 -26.43 -1.34 4.50
C LEU A 70 -25.36 -0.27 4.56
N LEU A 71 -25.10 0.37 3.42
CA LEU A 71 -24.23 1.54 3.34
C LEU A 71 -25.12 2.78 3.35
N ARG A 72 -24.86 3.69 4.28
CA ARG A 72 -25.50 5.01 4.37
C ARG A 72 -24.51 6.10 4.03
N ALA A 73 -25.00 7.26 3.61
CA ALA A 73 -24.14 8.42 3.42
C ALA A 73 -23.43 8.79 4.74
N GLY A 74 -22.17 9.23 4.65
CA GLY A 74 -21.37 9.63 5.80
C GLY A 74 -21.74 10.99 6.34
N SER A 75 -20.84 11.61 7.11
CA SER A 75 -21.16 12.90 7.73
C SER A 75 -21.38 13.99 6.66
N PRO A 76 -22.16 15.04 6.96
CA PRO A 76 -22.35 16.17 6.06
C PRO A 76 -21.03 16.76 5.55
N ASP A 77 -20.00 16.81 6.40
CA ASP A 77 -18.68 17.31 6.06
C ASP A 77 -17.99 16.43 5.00
N GLU A 78 -18.08 15.10 5.15
CA GLU A 78 -17.48 14.20 4.18
C GLU A 78 -18.22 14.21 2.84
N ILE A 79 -19.55 14.32 2.88
CA ILE A 79 -20.42 14.53 1.71
C ILE A 79 -19.99 15.81 0.98
N ALA A 80 -19.79 16.90 1.72
CA ALA A 80 -19.34 18.18 1.16
C ALA A 80 -17.96 18.06 0.50
N ILE A 81 -17.01 17.35 1.12
CA ILE A 81 -15.68 17.09 0.53
C ILE A 81 -15.81 16.30 -0.77
N VAL A 82 -16.62 15.25 -0.82
CA VAL A 82 -16.82 14.45 -2.04
C VAL A 82 -17.42 15.30 -3.16
N ARG A 83 -18.49 16.06 -2.86
CA ARG A 83 -19.10 16.98 -3.84
C ARG A 83 -18.08 17.99 -4.37
N TRP A 84 -17.31 18.59 -3.47
CA TRP A 84 -16.25 19.54 -3.83
C TRP A 84 -15.16 18.92 -4.71
N ILE A 85 -14.78 17.65 -4.48
CA ILE A 85 -13.82 16.91 -5.33
C ILE A 85 -14.37 16.80 -6.76
N PHE A 86 -15.62 16.38 -6.92
CA PHE A 86 -16.25 16.22 -8.22
C PHE A 86 -16.38 17.56 -8.96
N GLU A 87 -16.90 18.59 -8.29
CA GLU A 87 -17.00 19.93 -8.88
C GLU A 87 -15.63 20.49 -9.29
N SER A 88 -14.63 20.38 -8.42
CA SER A 88 -13.27 20.85 -8.69
C SER A 88 -12.65 20.13 -9.89
N PHE A 89 -12.90 18.83 -10.03
CA PHE A 89 -12.43 18.03 -11.15
C PHE A 89 -13.11 18.43 -12.46
N VAL A 90 -14.43 18.61 -12.45
CA VAL A 90 -15.22 19.05 -13.62
C VAL A 90 -14.81 20.46 -14.06
N ARG A 91 -14.52 21.37 -13.11
CA ARG A 91 -13.94 22.71 -13.38
C ARG A 91 -12.51 22.67 -13.95
N GLY A 92 -11.89 21.48 -14.08
CA GLY A 92 -10.63 21.29 -14.79
C GLY A 92 -9.39 21.12 -13.90
N LYS A 93 -9.53 20.99 -12.57
CA LYS A 93 -8.39 20.65 -11.70
C LYS A 93 -7.94 19.20 -11.93
N GLY A 94 -6.63 18.96 -11.83
CA GLY A 94 -6.07 17.62 -11.84
C GLY A 94 -6.21 16.94 -10.47
N GLU A 95 -6.16 15.60 -10.44
CA GLU A 95 -6.26 14.81 -9.22
C GLU A 95 -5.17 15.16 -8.20
N THR A 96 -3.95 15.48 -8.66
CA THR A 96 -2.85 15.94 -7.79
C THR A 96 -3.14 17.30 -7.17
N ASP A 97 -3.70 18.23 -7.93
CA ASP A 97 -3.99 19.59 -7.45
C ASP A 97 -5.13 19.55 -6.42
N ILE A 98 -6.17 18.75 -6.68
CA ILE A 98 -7.26 18.48 -5.74
C ILE A 98 -6.71 17.91 -4.42
N ALA A 99 -5.84 16.89 -4.50
CA ALA A 99 -5.24 16.31 -3.30
C ALA A 99 -4.37 17.32 -2.52
N ARG A 100 -3.59 18.14 -3.23
CA ARG A 100 -2.75 19.18 -2.60
C ARG A 100 -3.60 20.21 -1.86
N GLU A 101 -4.69 20.65 -2.49
CA GLU A 101 -5.57 21.66 -1.92
C GLU A 101 -6.34 21.14 -0.71
N LEU A 102 -6.81 19.89 -0.73
CA LEU A 102 -7.41 19.26 0.45
C LEU A 102 -6.42 19.19 1.61
N ASN A 103 -5.19 18.76 1.33
CA ASN A 103 -4.15 18.67 2.36
C ASN A 103 -3.76 20.05 2.90
N ALA A 104 -3.73 21.09 2.04
CA ALA A 104 -3.43 22.46 2.46
C ALA A 104 -4.52 23.04 3.37
N ARG A 105 -5.78 22.60 3.19
CA ARG A 105 -6.91 22.95 4.07
C ARG A 105 -6.92 22.15 5.38
N GLY A 106 -5.96 21.25 5.61
CA GLY A 106 -5.93 20.36 6.77
C GLY A 106 -6.97 19.24 6.75
N ALA A 107 -7.66 19.03 5.61
CA ALA A 107 -8.65 17.97 5.49
C ALA A 107 -7.94 16.61 5.40
N VAL A 108 -8.28 15.69 6.30
CA VAL A 108 -7.84 14.30 6.26
C VAL A 108 -8.96 13.42 5.73
N ASN A 109 -8.62 12.22 5.24
CA ASN A 109 -9.64 11.25 4.85
C ASN A 109 -10.25 10.54 6.08
N HIS A 110 -11.27 9.71 5.85
CA HIS A 110 -11.92 8.83 6.84
C HIS A 110 -10.97 7.90 7.64
N CYS A 111 -9.72 7.68 7.17
CA CYS A 111 -8.69 6.92 7.89
C CYS A 111 -7.68 7.82 8.63
N GLY A 112 -7.87 9.14 8.66
CA GLY A 112 -6.93 10.10 9.25
C GLY A 112 -5.63 10.27 8.46
N VAL A 113 -5.61 9.90 7.19
CA VAL A 113 -4.41 9.98 6.32
C VAL A 113 -4.56 11.14 5.32
N PRO A 114 -3.46 11.82 4.92
CA PRO A 114 -3.51 12.83 3.87
C PRO A 114 -4.01 12.29 2.52
N TRP A 115 -4.63 13.16 1.75
CA TRP A 115 -5.09 12.88 0.39
C TRP A 115 -3.94 12.68 -0.58
N ASN A 116 -4.11 11.77 -1.53
CA ASN A 116 -3.19 11.59 -2.64
C ASN A 116 -3.96 11.37 -3.95
N LEU A 117 -3.27 11.53 -5.08
CA LEU A 117 -3.88 11.46 -6.42
C LEU A 117 -4.59 10.13 -6.69
N GLN A 118 -4.09 9.01 -6.12
CA GLN A 118 -4.70 7.69 -6.33
C GLN A 118 -6.03 7.57 -5.59
N MET A 119 -6.15 8.19 -4.42
CA MET A 119 -7.40 8.24 -3.66
C MET A 119 -8.45 9.07 -4.39
N ILE A 120 -8.08 10.27 -4.86
CA ILE A 120 -8.96 11.13 -5.66
C ILE A 120 -9.42 10.41 -6.93
N GLY A 121 -8.49 9.79 -7.67
CA GLY A 121 -8.84 9.03 -8.87
C GLY A 121 -9.77 7.84 -8.61
N ARG A 122 -9.72 7.22 -7.43
CA ARG A 122 -10.66 6.15 -7.05
C ARG A 122 -12.04 6.70 -6.76
N ILE A 123 -12.14 7.82 -6.04
CA ILE A 123 -13.40 8.50 -5.75
C ILE A 123 -14.12 8.85 -7.05
N LEU A 124 -13.42 9.48 -7.99
CA LEU A 124 -13.99 9.92 -9.26
C LEU A 124 -14.52 8.77 -10.14
N ARG A 125 -14.14 7.52 -9.90
CA ARG A 125 -14.63 6.33 -10.66
C ARG A 125 -15.65 5.50 -9.88
N ASN A 126 -16.00 5.91 -8.67
CA ASN A 126 -16.86 5.10 -7.81
C ASN A 126 -18.34 5.44 -8.05
N GLU A 127 -19.06 4.50 -8.65
CA GLU A 127 -20.49 4.61 -8.94
C GLU A 127 -21.37 4.65 -7.68
N ASN A 128 -20.82 4.30 -6.51
CA ASN A 128 -21.56 4.39 -5.24
C ASN A 128 -22.05 5.81 -4.95
N TYR A 129 -21.32 6.84 -5.41
CA TYR A 129 -21.69 8.24 -5.16
C TYR A 129 -22.91 8.71 -5.96
N ILE A 130 -23.28 8.02 -7.05
CA ILE A 130 -24.50 8.29 -7.82
C ILE A 130 -25.68 7.39 -7.41
N GLY A 131 -25.50 6.59 -6.35
CA GLY A 131 -26.51 5.66 -5.86
C GLY A 131 -26.40 4.23 -6.41
N ASN A 132 -25.41 3.94 -7.25
CA ASN A 132 -25.25 2.62 -7.87
C ASN A 132 -24.27 1.75 -7.07
N THR A 133 -24.63 0.50 -6.78
CA THR A 133 -23.69 -0.46 -6.17
C THR A 133 -23.15 -1.39 -7.24
N VAL A 134 -21.82 -1.48 -7.34
CA VAL A 134 -21.14 -2.43 -8.24
C VAL A 134 -20.30 -3.39 -7.40
N TYR A 135 -20.61 -4.69 -7.47
CA TYR A 135 -19.88 -5.73 -6.75
C TYR A 135 -19.38 -6.83 -7.70
N TYR A 136 -18.70 -7.82 -7.11
CA TYR A 136 -18.04 -8.92 -7.84
C TYR A 136 -16.90 -8.46 -8.77
N ARG A 137 -16.27 -7.31 -8.50
CA ARG A 137 -15.06 -6.84 -9.21
C ARG A 137 -13.86 -7.77 -9.01
N THR A 138 -13.79 -8.42 -7.85
CA THR A 138 -12.81 -9.46 -7.55
C THR A 138 -13.50 -10.61 -6.83
N SER A 139 -13.03 -11.83 -7.04
CA SER A 139 -13.46 -13.02 -6.30
C SER A 139 -12.27 -13.67 -5.62
N SER A 140 -12.48 -14.24 -4.44
CA SER A 140 -11.47 -15.02 -3.72
C SER A 140 -12.18 -16.20 -3.08
N TYR A 141 -12.19 -17.33 -3.78
CA TYR A 141 -12.75 -18.57 -3.23
C TYR A 141 -11.80 -19.16 -2.19
N LEU A 142 -12.33 -20.02 -1.31
CA LEU A 142 -11.57 -20.57 -0.19
C LEU A 142 -10.29 -21.26 -0.68
N ARG A 143 -9.13 -20.90 -0.09
CA ARG A 143 -7.79 -21.39 -0.47
C ARG A 143 -7.35 -21.09 -1.91
N GLN A 144 -8.09 -20.28 -2.66
CA GLN A 144 -7.72 -19.89 -4.01
C GLN A 144 -7.09 -18.50 -4.02
N ARG A 145 -6.34 -18.22 -5.10
CA ARG A 145 -5.80 -16.89 -5.34
C ARG A 145 -6.93 -15.94 -5.68
N ARG A 146 -6.86 -14.71 -5.17
CA ARG A 146 -7.76 -13.63 -5.55
C ARG A 146 -7.70 -13.39 -7.07
N VAL A 147 -8.84 -13.41 -7.73
CA VAL A 147 -9.01 -13.16 -9.16
C VAL A 147 -9.65 -11.79 -9.38
N ILE A 148 -9.20 -11.07 -10.39
CA ILE A 148 -9.82 -9.83 -10.87
C ILE A 148 -10.81 -10.21 -11.97
N ASN A 149 -12.10 -9.92 -11.76
CA ASN A 149 -13.14 -10.29 -12.71
C ASN A 149 -13.29 -9.23 -13.80
N GLY A 150 -13.45 -9.69 -15.05
CA GLY A 150 -13.76 -8.82 -16.18
C GLY A 150 -15.10 -8.10 -15.99
N LYS A 151 -15.26 -6.93 -16.64
CA LYS A 151 -16.45 -6.07 -16.50
C LYS A 151 -17.77 -6.78 -16.78
N ALA A 152 -17.79 -7.73 -17.72
CA ALA A 152 -18.99 -8.52 -18.05
C ALA A 152 -19.53 -9.35 -16.88
N LYS A 153 -18.69 -9.68 -15.89
CA LYS A 153 -19.11 -10.41 -14.68
C LYS A 153 -19.54 -9.49 -13.54
N TRP A 154 -19.36 -8.17 -13.68
CA TRP A 154 -19.68 -7.24 -12.61
C TRP A 154 -21.18 -7.20 -12.41
N ILE A 155 -21.61 -7.29 -11.15
CA ILE A 155 -23.02 -7.19 -10.82
C ILE A 155 -23.27 -5.75 -10.37
N ARG A 156 -24.11 -5.05 -11.13
CA ARG A 156 -24.49 -3.66 -10.89
C ARG A 156 -25.95 -3.62 -10.45
N LYS A 157 -26.22 -2.91 -9.35
CA LYS A 157 -27.57 -2.55 -8.92
C LYS A 157 -27.69 -1.02 -8.90
N GLU A 158 -28.58 -0.49 -9.71
CA GLU A 158 -28.85 0.95 -9.76
C GLU A 158 -29.78 1.39 -8.63
N GLY A 159 -29.59 2.60 -8.11
CA GLY A 159 -30.44 3.16 -7.04
C GLY A 159 -30.39 2.38 -5.72
N ALA A 160 -29.33 1.60 -5.50
CA ALA A 160 -29.14 0.83 -4.28
C ALA A 160 -28.74 1.68 -3.06
N LEU A 161 -28.19 2.87 -3.31
CA LEU A 161 -27.68 3.79 -2.29
C LEU A 161 -28.27 5.20 -2.51
N GLU A 162 -28.23 5.99 -1.44
CA GLU A 162 -28.54 7.41 -1.52
C GLU A 162 -27.55 8.14 -2.44
N GLN A 163 -28.07 9.00 -3.30
CA GLN A 163 -27.27 9.78 -4.22
C GLN A 163 -26.57 10.93 -3.48
N ILE A 164 -25.24 10.90 -3.48
CA ILE A 164 -24.41 11.98 -2.91
C ILE A 164 -24.05 13.01 -3.99
N VAL A 165 -23.74 12.55 -5.19
CA VAL A 165 -23.32 13.36 -6.34
C VAL A 165 -24.36 13.25 -7.45
N PRO A 166 -24.82 14.37 -8.04
CA PRO A 166 -25.70 14.36 -9.21
C PRO A 166 -25.10 13.56 -10.38
N ARG A 167 -25.95 12.80 -11.10
CA ARG A 167 -25.52 11.96 -12.23
C ARG A 167 -24.79 12.75 -13.32
N ASN A 168 -25.31 13.93 -13.69
CA ASN A 168 -24.68 14.80 -14.69
C ASN A 168 -23.22 15.15 -14.34
N VAL A 169 -22.93 15.53 -13.09
CA VAL A 169 -21.58 15.86 -12.62
C VAL A 169 -20.66 14.63 -12.67
N PHE A 170 -21.18 13.47 -12.30
CA PHE A 170 -20.43 12.21 -12.39
C PHE A 170 -20.12 11.84 -13.84
N ASP A 171 -21.09 12.01 -14.75
CA ASP A 171 -20.95 11.71 -16.17
C ASP A 171 -19.99 12.68 -16.85
N ASP A 172 -20.00 13.97 -16.48
CA ASP A 172 -18.99 14.96 -16.87
C ASP A 172 -17.59 14.49 -16.46
N ALA A 173 -17.44 14.05 -15.21
CA ALA A 173 -16.17 13.53 -14.71
C ALA A 173 -15.73 12.26 -15.47
N GLN A 174 -16.64 11.32 -15.77
CA GLN A 174 -16.33 10.14 -16.57
C GLN A 174 -15.89 10.53 -17.98
N ARG A 175 -16.60 11.45 -18.65
CA ARG A 175 -16.22 11.95 -19.98
C ARG A 175 -14.82 12.56 -19.99
N ILE A 176 -14.46 13.34 -18.96
CA ILE A 176 -13.11 13.89 -18.80
C ILE A 176 -12.09 12.76 -18.66
N ILE A 177 -12.35 11.76 -17.80
CA ILE A 177 -11.47 10.62 -17.59
C ILE A 177 -11.30 9.82 -18.88
N GLU A 178 -12.39 9.48 -19.55
CA GLU A 178 -12.39 8.75 -20.81
C GLU A 178 -11.66 9.50 -21.90
N ARG A 179 -11.85 10.81 -22.03
CA ARG A 179 -11.09 11.63 -22.98
C ARG A 179 -9.60 11.57 -22.70
N ARG A 180 -9.19 11.65 -21.42
CA ARG A 180 -7.79 11.52 -21.01
C ARG A 180 -7.22 10.13 -21.27
N VAL A 181 -8.03 9.08 -21.18
CA VAL A 181 -7.63 7.69 -21.50
C VAL A 181 -7.59 7.44 -23.02
N ARG A 182 -8.59 7.97 -23.76
CA ARG A 182 -8.73 7.86 -25.22
C ARG A 182 -7.73 8.69 -25.99
N GLN A 183 -7.21 9.76 -25.40
CA GLN A 183 -5.93 10.32 -25.82
C GLN A 183 -4.89 9.22 -25.63
N HIS A 184 -4.71 8.37 -26.64
CA HIS A 184 -3.69 7.34 -26.64
C HIS A 184 -2.36 8.03 -26.35
N LEU A 185 -1.89 7.86 -25.11
CA LEU A 185 -0.56 8.23 -24.69
C LEU A 185 0.39 7.24 -25.36
N SER A 186 0.62 7.45 -26.65
CA SER A 186 1.68 6.78 -27.38
C SER A 186 2.99 7.01 -26.65
N SER A 187 3.92 6.07 -26.79
CA SER A 187 5.26 6.22 -26.23
C SER A 187 5.88 7.54 -26.67
N ASP A 188 5.68 7.94 -27.93
CA ASP A 188 6.21 9.19 -28.48
C ASP A 188 5.58 10.43 -27.85
N LEU A 189 4.27 10.43 -27.63
CA LEU A 189 3.59 11.56 -26.97
C LEU A 189 4.05 11.70 -25.51
N LEU A 190 4.26 10.58 -24.82
CA LEU A 190 4.79 10.57 -23.46
C LEU A 190 6.19 11.19 -23.41
N LEU A 191 7.09 10.73 -24.27
CA LEU A 191 8.46 11.24 -24.35
C LEU A 191 8.47 12.73 -24.76
N LYS A 192 7.65 13.12 -25.74
CA LYS A 192 7.49 14.54 -26.15
C LYS A 192 7.06 15.42 -24.97
N LYS A 193 6.07 14.97 -24.19
CA LYS A 193 5.61 15.66 -22.98
C LYS A 193 6.73 15.80 -21.94
N LEU A 194 7.54 14.76 -21.72
CA LEU A 194 8.69 14.85 -20.80
C LEU A 194 9.75 15.83 -21.31
N ARG A 195 10.07 15.81 -22.60
CA ARG A 195 11.05 16.72 -23.19
C ARG A 195 10.61 18.19 -23.08
N VAL A 196 9.33 18.48 -23.34
CA VAL A 196 8.77 19.83 -23.12
C VAL A 196 8.86 20.24 -21.65
N LEU A 197 8.55 19.32 -20.72
CA LEU A 197 8.65 19.61 -19.29
C LEU A 197 10.11 19.85 -18.86
N GLN A 198 11.06 19.07 -19.38
CA GLN A 198 12.49 19.21 -19.12
C GLN A 198 12.99 20.58 -19.56
N LEU A 199 12.68 20.99 -20.79
CA LEU A 199 13.09 22.30 -21.32
C LEU A 199 12.54 23.45 -20.48
N ARG A 200 11.33 23.31 -19.94
CA ARG A 200 10.71 24.33 -19.09
C ARG A 200 11.31 24.42 -17.69
N LEU A 201 11.69 23.30 -17.09
CA LEU A 201 12.12 23.25 -15.68
C LEU A 201 13.64 23.12 -15.50
N GLY A 202 14.38 22.79 -16.56
CA GLY A 202 15.81 22.45 -16.52
C GLY A 202 16.13 21.09 -15.87
N THR A 203 15.24 20.58 -15.03
CA THR A 203 15.38 19.31 -14.30
C THR A 203 14.06 18.54 -14.26
N LEU A 204 14.15 17.21 -14.20
CA LEU A 204 13.01 16.32 -14.04
C LEU A 204 13.15 15.48 -12.76
N SER A 205 12.06 15.45 -12.00
CA SER A 205 11.86 14.53 -10.89
C SER A 205 10.44 13.96 -10.94
N ALA A 206 10.21 12.82 -10.28
CA ALA A 206 8.87 12.24 -10.19
C ALA A 206 7.86 13.24 -9.60
N ASP A 207 8.28 14.04 -8.63
CA ASP A 207 7.47 15.10 -8.03
C ASP A 207 7.20 16.23 -9.05
N ALA A 208 8.21 16.70 -9.77
CA ALA A 208 8.03 17.72 -10.81
C ALA A 208 7.05 17.27 -11.91
N ILE A 209 7.13 16.01 -12.35
CA ILE A 209 6.19 15.41 -13.31
C ILE A 209 4.77 15.41 -12.74
N ASN A 210 4.60 14.92 -11.50
CA ASN A 210 3.28 14.82 -10.88
C ASN A 210 2.63 16.18 -10.58
N ARG A 211 3.44 17.23 -10.38
CA ARG A 211 2.97 18.61 -10.15
C ARG A 211 2.65 19.36 -11.44
N ALA A 212 3.23 18.96 -12.56
CA ALA A 212 3.06 19.66 -13.82
C ALA A 212 1.64 19.46 -14.40
N LYS A 213 0.92 20.57 -14.61
CA LYS A 213 -0.41 20.56 -15.21
C LYS A 213 -0.39 19.91 -16.60
N GLY A 214 -1.30 18.98 -16.85
CA GLY A 214 -1.43 18.28 -18.14
C GLY A 214 -0.40 17.18 -18.39
N MET A 215 0.43 16.85 -17.40
CA MET A 215 1.35 15.72 -17.43
C MET A 215 0.69 14.44 -16.89
N PRO A 216 0.86 13.30 -17.56
CA PRO A 216 0.62 11.99 -16.96
C PRO A 216 1.45 11.82 -15.69
N CYS A 217 0.94 11.04 -14.73
CA CYS A 217 1.68 10.79 -13.50
C CYS A 217 2.97 9.99 -13.77
N ALA A 218 3.98 10.20 -12.93
CA ALA A 218 5.28 9.57 -13.04
C ALA A 218 5.21 8.02 -13.19
N SER A 219 4.25 7.38 -12.52
CA SER A 219 4.07 5.93 -12.60
C SER A 219 3.62 5.41 -13.98
N ILE A 220 2.99 6.25 -14.81
CA ILE A 220 2.68 5.88 -16.21
C ILE A 220 3.97 5.72 -17.00
N TYR A 221 4.94 6.62 -16.81
CA TYR A 221 6.25 6.55 -17.44
C TYR A 221 7.04 5.33 -16.95
N GLU A 222 7.08 5.09 -15.64
CA GLU A 222 7.73 3.90 -15.07
C GLU A 222 7.17 2.61 -15.68
N ARG A 223 5.85 2.46 -15.73
CA ARG A 223 5.23 1.25 -16.27
C ARG A 223 5.45 1.10 -17.77
N ARG A 224 5.51 2.20 -18.52
CA ARG A 224 5.66 2.18 -19.98
C ARG A 224 7.09 1.90 -20.41
N PHE A 225 8.07 2.52 -19.75
CA PHE A 225 9.49 2.49 -20.13
C PHE A 225 10.35 1.64 -19.17
N GLY A 226 9.74 1.01 -18.17
CA GLY A 226 10.40 0.19 -17.15
C GLY A 226 10.83 1.00 -15.92
N SER A 227 11.33 2.22 -16.12
CA SER A 227 11.68 3.15 -15.04
C SER A 227 11.65 4.60 -15.51
N LEU A 228 11.63 5.54 -14.56
CA LEU A 228 11.80 6.96 -14.90
C LEU A 228 13.17 7.25 -15.52
N ARG A 229 14.23 6.57 -15.07
CA ARG A 229 15.58 6.79 -15.63
C ARG A 229 15.62 6.40 -17.10
N LYS A 230 15.08 5.23 -17.47
CA LYS A 230 14.97 4.83 -18.88
C LYS A 230 14.14 5.83 -19.70
N ALA A 231 13.06 6.35 -19.13
CA ALA A 231 12.28 7.40 -19.80
C ALA A 231 13.09 8.71 -19.99
N TYR A 232 13.98 9.04 -19.05
CA TYR A 232 14.88 10.19 -19.14
C TYR A 232 16.00 9.99 -20.17
N GLU A 233 16.60 8.80 -20.22
CA GLU A 233 17.58 8.43 -21.24
C GLU A 233 17.01 8.58 -22.64
N LEU A 234 15.77 8.11 -22.87
CA LEU A 234 15.08 8.22 -24.16
C LEU A 234 14.85 9.66 -24.63
N ILE A 235 14.83 10.64 -23.72
CA ILE A 235 14.73 12.07 -24.08
C ILE A 235 16.09 12.78 -24.04
N GLY A 236 17.19 12.09 -23.72
CA GLY A 236 18.52 12.67 -23.58
C GLY A 236 18.72 13.46 -22.28
N PHE A 237 17.92 13.20 -21.24
CA PHE A 237 18.08 13.82 -19.93
C PHE A 237 18.89 12.92 -18.99
N ALA A 238 20.06 13.41 -18.57
CA ALA A 238 20.83 12.80 -17.49
C ALA A 238 20.58 13.56 -16.18
N PRO A 239 19.93 12.94 -15.17
CA PRO A 239 19.76 13.60 -13.87
C PRO A 239 21.13 13.82 -13.21
N PRO A 240 21.33 14.93 -12.46
CA PRO A 240 22.64 15.30 -11.90
C PRO A 240 23.19 14.36 -10.82
N GLY A 241 22.46 13.31 -10.41
CA GLY A 241 22.88 12.36 -9.39
C GLY A 241 22.80 10.90 -9.87
N ASP A 242 23.54 10.01 -9.22
CA ASP A 242 23.44 8.57 -9.50
C ASP A 242 22.19 7.93 -8.85
N TYR A 243 21.10 7.96 -9.60
CA TYR A 243 19.85 7.25 -9.35
C TYR A 243 19.75 5.82 -9.92
N SER A 244 20.88 5.13 -10.19
CA SER A 244 20.91 3.78 -10.79
C SER A 244 20.15 2.75 -9.96
N TYR A 245 19.92 3.08 -8.69
CA TYR A 245 19.17 2.27 -7.77
C TYR A 245 17.68 2.14 -8.07
N ILE A 246 17.10 3.06 -8.85
CA ILE A 246 15.69 2.99 -9.24
C ILE A 246 15.45 1.76 -10.13
N ASP A 247 16.41 1.44 -11.00
CA ASP A 247 16.28 0.34 -11.97
C ASP A 247 16.46 -1.03 -11.34
N THR A 248 17.37 -1.17 -10.37
CA THR A 248 17.65 -2.48 -9.76
C THR A 248 16.80 -2.79 -8.53
N ARG A 249 15.74 -2.00 -8.27
CA ARG A 249 14.78 -2.27 -7.18
C ARG A 249 14.10 -3.63 -7.33
N GLY A 250 13.77 -4.02 -8.57
CA GLY A 250 13.20 -5.34 -8.88
C GLY A 250 14.18 -6.48 -8.58
N GLU A 251 15.45 -6.31 -8.95
CA GLU A 251 16.52 -7.28 -8.70
C GLU A 251 16.78 -7.44 -7.19
N CYS A 252 16.83 -6.33 -6.45
CA CYS A 252 16.95 -6.35 -4.99
C CYS A 252 15.78 -7.10 -4.33
N LEU A 253 14.56 -6.90 -4.82
CA LEU A 253 13.38 -7.60 -4.32
C LEU A 253 13.44 -9.10 -4.61
N SER A 254 13.86 -9.47 -5.83
CA SER A 254 14.06 -10.88 -6.22
C SER A 254 15.11 -11.58 -5.35
N LEU A 255 16.25 -10.93 -5.12
CA LEU A 255 17.30 -11.42 -4.23
C LEU A 255 16.81 -11.65 -2.80
N VAL A 256 16.06 -10.68 -2.25
CA VAL A 256 15.44 -10.82 -0.92
C VAL A 256 14.47 -12.00 -0.87
N GLN A 257 13.66 -12.17 -1.91
CA GLN A 257 12.71 -13.28 -2.00
C GLN A 257 13.41 -14.64 -2.09
N GLN A 258 14.46 -14.76 -2.91
CA GLN A 258 15.26 -15.99 -3.01
C GLN A 258 15.91 -16.36 -1.66
N LEU A 259 16.48 -15.37 -0.96
CA LEU A 259 17.05 -15.57 0.37
C LEU A 259 15.99 -15.96 1.39
N ALA A 260 14.81 -15.33 1.36
CA ALA A 260 13.69 -15.65 2.24
C ALA A 260 13.23 -17.11 2.06
N VAL A 261 13.10 -17.56 0.80
CA VAL A 261 12.76 -18.95 0.46
C VAL A 261 13.85 -19.91 0.94
N GLY A 262 15.13 -19.61 0.68
CA GLY A 262 16.25 -20.45 1.11
C GLY A 262 16.38 -20.58 2.63
N ILE A 263 16.18 -19.49 3.36
CA ILE A 263 16.11 -19.48 4.84
C ILE A 263 14.90 -20.33 5.27
N GLY A 264 13.71 -20.07 4.73
CA GLY A 264 12.48 -20.76 5.12
C GLY A 264 12.52 -22.27 4.85
N ALA A 265 13.11 -22.72 3.73
CA ALA A 265 13.25 -24.13 3.40
C ALA A 265 14.16 -24.85 4.39
N ARG A 266 15.33 -24.26 4.71
CA ARG A 266 16.31 -24.90 5.58
C ARG A 266 15.92 -24.80 7.05
N VAL A 267 15.36 -23.68 7.51
CA VAL A 267 14.96 -23.48 8.92
C VAL A 267 13.75 -24.33 9.32
N ARG A 268 12.88 -24.74 8.38
CA ARG A 268 11.76 -25.66 8.65
C ARG A 268 12.17 -27.07 9.12
N GLY A 269 13.43 -27.46 8.93
CA GLY A 269 13.94 -28.81 9.25
C GLY A 269 14.32 -29.10 10.72
N ALA A 270 13.94 -28.26 11.68
CA ALA A 270 14.02 -28.54 13.11
C ALA A 270 13.06 -27.56 13.82
N ASP A 271 12.09 -28.08 14.57
CA ASP A 271 11.11 -27.34 15.37
C ASP A 271 10.68 -25.98 14.80
N SER A 272 9.74 -26.04 13.85
CA SER A 272 9.26 -24.91 13.06
C SER A 272 8.77 -23.74 13.92
N GLN A 273 9.65 -22.79 14.23
CA GLN A 273 9.29 -21.47 14.76
C GLN A 273 8.83 -20.51 13.66
N LEU A 274 8.83 -20.89 12.38
CA LEU A 274 8.53 -19.97 11.26
C LEU A 274 7.04 -20.03 10.87
N ILE A 275 6.31 -18.91 10.95
CA ILE A 275 4.85 -18.87 10.70
C ILE A 275 4.51 -18.55 9.23
N ALA A 276 5.17 -17.59 8.60
CA ALA A 276 4.89 -17.21 7.20
C ALA A 276 5.93 -16.24 6.61
N GLU A 277 6.09 -16.28 5.28
CA GLU A 277 6.68 -15.20 4.49
C GLU A 277 5.69 -14.03 4.41
N ARG A 278 6.10 -12.83 4.83
CA ARG A 278 5.30 -11.60 4.66
C ARG A 278 5.91 -10.72 3.57
N THR A 279 5.04 -10.05 2.84
CA THR A 279 5.39 -9.09 1.79
C THR A 279 6.43 -8.08 2.28
N GLY A 280 7.53 -7.89 1.53
CA GLY A 280 8.56 -6.89 1.84
C GLY A 280 9.81 -7.42 2.54
N GLY A 281 10.11 -8.72 2.46
CA GLY A 281 11.38 -9.28 2.93
C GLY A 281 11.45 -9.57 4.42
N CYS A 282 10.32 -9.87 5.07
CA CYS A 282 10.28 -10.28 6.47
C CYS A 282 9.71 -11.69 6.62
N LEU A 283 10.33 -12.48 7.48
CA LEU A 283 9.82 -13.78 7.92
C LEU A 283 9.34 -13.67 9.36
N ALA A 284 8.11 -14.11 9.64
CA ALA A 284 7.54 -14.08 10.98
C ALA A 284 7.89 -15.35 11.77
N LEU A 285 8.22 -15.19 13.05
CA LEU A 285 8.50 -16.28 13.99
C LEU A 285 7.31 -16.50 14.95
N LYS A 286 7.28 -17.67 15.61
CA LYS A 286 6.19 -18.14 16.49
C LYS A 286 6.05 -17.31 17.77
N ASP A 287 7.16 -16.79 18.27
CA ASP A 287 7.25 -15.90 19.42
C ASP A 287 6.80 -14.45 19.13
N GLY A 288 6.36 -14.16 17.89
CA GLY A 288 5.98 -12.83 17.45
C GLY A 288 7.15 -11.93 17.02
N SER A 289 8.39 -12.45 17.03
CA SER A 289 9.55 -11.76 16.48
C SER A 289 9.68 -11.97 14.97
N PHE A 290 10.58 -11.22 14.33
CA PHE A 290 10.74 -11.22 12.88
C PHE A 290 12.21 -11.39 12.47
N ILE A 291 12.43 -12.06 11.34
CA ILE A 291 13.67 -12.00 10.59
C ILE A 291 13.46 -11.01 9.45
N SER A 292 14.10 -9.85 9.52
CA SER A 292 14.04 -8.82 8.47
C SER A 292 15.25 -8.91 7.54
N LEU A 293 15.01 -9.02 6.24
CA LEU A 293 16.03 -9.03 5.19
C LEU A 293 16.15 -7.64 4.58
N ARG A 294 17.36 -7.10 4.51
CA ARG A 294 17.63 -5.76 3.96
C ARG A 294 18.81 -5.78 3.02
N VAL A 295 18.60 -5.33 1.80
CA VAL A 295 19.69 -5.11 0.84
C VAL A 295 20.25 -3.71 1.05
N ILE A 296 21.57 -3.60 1.14
CA ILE A 296 22.30 -2.35 1.29
C ILE A 296 23.25 -2.21 0.11
N ARG A 297 23.15 -1.09 -0.58
CA ARG A 297 23.93 -0.80 -1.79
C ARG A 297 25.26 -0.15 -1.47
N CYS A 298 26.24 -0.48 -2.30
CA CYS A 298 27.51 0.22 -2.37
C CYS A 298 27.33 1.54 -3.15
N TRP A 299 27.91 2.63 -2.66
CA TRP A 299 28.05 3.89 -3.37
C TRP A 299 29.38 4.55 -3.00
N GLU A 300 29.88 5.43 -3.86
CA GLU A 300 31.12 6.17 -3.63
C GLU A 300 30.84 7.45 -2.85
N HIS A 301 31.55 7.63 -1.74
CA HIS A 301 31.39 8.80 -0.89
C HIS A 301 32.05 10.04 -1.53
N PRO A 302 31.29 11.11 -1.87
CA PRO A 302 31.80 12.25 -2.65
C PRO A 302 33.05 12.90 -2.08
N GLN A 303 33.15 12.97 -0.75
CA GLN A 303 34.25 13.63 -0.06
C GLN A 303 35.36 12.69 0.43
N ARG A 304 35.13 11.37 0.46
CA ARG A 304 36.05 10.42 1.13
C ARG A 304 36.72 9.46 0.16
N HIS A 305 36.41 9.57 -1.14
CA HIS A 305 36.92 8.71 -2.22
C HIS A 305 36.96 7.23 -1.84
N CYS A 306 35.96 6.79 -1.08
CA CYS A 306 35.88 5.42 -0.58
C CYS A 306 34.46 4.90 -0.72
N ARG A 307 34.37 3.58 -0.81
CA ARG A 307 33.11 2.87 -0.99
C ARG A 307 32.42 2.64 0.34
N VAL A 308 31.13 2.95 0.36
CA VAL A 308 30.32 2.94 1.56
C VAL A 308 28.95 2.33 1.31
N TRP A 309 28.35 1.85 2.40
CA TRP A 309 26.99 1.33 2.43
C TRP A 309 26.17 2.13 3.44
N THR A 310 24.93 2.50 3.13
CA THR A 310 24.09 3.24 4.09
C THR A 310 23.04 2.33 4.73
N LEU A 311 23.23 2.00 6.00
CA LEU A 311 22.24 1.29 6.79
C LEU A 311 21.20 2.27 7.36
N ARG A 312 19.93 2.07 6.99
CA ARG A 312 18.79 2.80 7.56
C ARG A 312 17.90 1.88 8.39
N ARG A 313 17.54 2.33 9.60
CA ARG A 313 16.53 1.67 10.44
C ARG A 313 15.15 1.87 9.79
N SER A 314 14.34 0.82 9.74
CA SER A 314 12.97 0.93 9.23
C SER A 314 12.05 1.60 10.22
N ALA A 315 11.13 2.42 9.72
CA ALA A 315 10.03 3.00 10.49
C ALA A 315 9.09 1.92 11.07
N LYS A 316 8.89 0.80 10.37
CA LYS A 316 8.11 -0.33 10.88
C LYS A 316 8.88 -1.03 12.01
N GLN A 317 8.27 -1.06 13.21
CA GLN A 317 8.84 -1.66 14.40
C GLN A 317 8.58 -3.17 14.42
N HIS A 318 9.48 -3.96 13.84
CA HIS A 318 9.45 -5.42 13.96
C HIS A 318 10.59 -5.87 14.87
N PRO A 319 10.33 -6.25 16.14
CA PRO A 319 11.37 -6.77 17.03
C PRO A 319 11.94 -8.07 16.46
N GLY A 320 13.23 -8.31 16.67
CA GLY A 320 13.89 -9.55 16.26
C GLY A 320 15.20 -9.36 15.51
N ILE A 321 15.45 -10.30 14.59
CA ILE A 321 16.70 -10.47 13.87
C ILE A 321 16.68 -9.66 12.57
N ALA A 322 17.82 -9.11 12.21
CA ALA A 322 18.02 -8.44 10.94
C ALA A 322 19.21 -9.03 10.19
N VAL A 323 18.96 -9.39 8.94
CA VAL A 323 19.94 -9.87 7.98
C VAL A 323 20.17 -8.74 6.99
N LEU A 324 21.38 -8.19 7.01
CA LEU A 324 21.80 -7.18 6.06
C LEU A 324 22.59 -7.87 4.94
N VAL A 325 22.20 -7.61 3.70
CA VAL A 325 22.84 -8.11 2.49
C VAL A 325 23.58 -6.92 1.88
N ARG A 326 24.90 -6.86 2.04
CA ARG A 326 25.69 -5.82 1.38
C ARG A 326 25.95 -6.25 -0.04
N LEU A 327 25.68 -5.38 -1.00
CA LEU A 327 26.02 -5.65 -2.39
C LEU A 327 27.45 -5.24 -2.69
N ASP A 328 27.99 -5.84 -3.74
CA ASP A 328 29.24 -5.46 -4.37
C ASP A 328 29.19 -4.06 -4.99
N GLU A 329 30.31 -3.67 -5.59
CA GLU A 329 30.55 -2.36 -6.18
C GLU A 329 29.60 -2.09 -7.36
N GLN A 330 29.26 -3.15 -8.10
CA GLN A 330 28.34 -3.12 -9.22
C GLN A 330 26.87 -3.18 -8.77
N ASN A 331 26.61 -3.36 -7.47
CA ASN A 331 25.28 -3.56 -6.89
C ASN A 331 24.48 -4.70 -7.54
N LYS A 332 25.17 -5.76 -7.99
CA LYS A 332 24.57 -6.92 -8.69
C LYS A 332 24.53 -8.15 -7.83
N VAL A 333 25.59 -8.44 -7.08
CA VAL A 333 25.67 -9.65 -6.25
C VAL A 333 25.92 -9.32 -4.77
N PRO A 334 25.46 -10.19 -3.84
CA PRO A 334 25.84 -10.06 -2.43
C PRO A 334 27.35 -10.15 -2.25
N LEU A 335 27.95 -9.09 -1.71
CA LEU A 335 29.33 -9.09 -1.22
C LEU A 335 29.43 -9.94 0.06
N ASP A 336 28.49 -9.74 0.98
CA ASP A 336 28.36 -10.53 2.20
C ASP A 336 27.01 -10.32 2.91
N TYR A 337 26.84 -11.08 3.98
CA TYR A 337 25.69 -11.08 4.86
C TYR A 337 26.10 -10.75 6.28
N ILE A 338 25.39 -9.83 6.92
CA ILE A 338 25.60 -9.46 8.32
C ILE A 338 24.37 -9.85 9.12
N LEU A 339 24.57 -10.60 10.20
CA LEU A 339 23.51 -11.00 11.12
C LEU A 339 23.55 -10.12 12.38
N THR A 340 22.53 -9.28 12.56
CA THR A 340 22.40 -8.39 13.71
C THR A 340 21.00 -8.46 14.32
N THR A 341 20.76 -7.72 15.40
CA THR A 341 19.42 -7.46 15.94
C THR A 341 18.97 -6.06 15.57
N ARG A 342 17.66 -5.83 15.58
CA ARG A 342 17.10 -4.48 15.40
C ARG A 342 17.69 -3.48 16.40
N ASP A 343 17.88 -3.88 17.65
CA ASP A 343 18.29 -2.95 18.72
C ASP A 343 19.74 -2.51 18.60
N ARG A 344 20.57 -3.29 17.89
CA ARG A 344 21.94 -2.89 17.54
C ARG A 344 22.02 -1.95 16.35
N MET A 345 20.90 -1.74 15.63
CA MET A 345 20.85 -0.77 14.53
C MET A 345 20.70 0.65 15.08
N PRO A 346 21.54 1.60 14.61
CA PRO A 346 21.43 2.99 15.02
C PRO A 346 20.11 3.60 14.52
N GLU A 347 19.59 4.55 15.29
CA GLU A 347 18.39 5.32 14.94
C GLU A 347 18.62 6.24 13.75
N ARG A 348 19.79 6.86 13.70
CA ARG A 348 20.23 7.66 12.56
C ARG A 348 20.83 6.76 11.47
N PRO A 349 20.71 7.15 10.18
CA PRO A 349 21.39 6.44 9.10
C PRO A 349 22.89 6.29 9.37
N LEU A 350 23.40 5.06 9.27
CA LEU A 350 24.81 4.76 9.44
C LEU A 350 25.48 4.58 8.09
N ILE A 351 26.49 5.41 7.82
CA ILE A 351 27.42 5.19 6.72
C ILE A 351 28.45 4.15 7.17
N MET A 352 28.48 3.02 6.49
CA MET A 352 29.32 1.88 6.78
C MET A 352 30.47 1.86 5.77
N THR A 353 31.69 2.14 6.22
CA THR A 353 32.93 1.75 5.53
C THR A 353 33.31 0.33 5.94
N GLU A 354 34.23 -0.33 5.22
CA GLU A 354 34.76 -1.64 5.66
C GLU A 354 35.31 -1.60 7.09
N ALA A 355 35.98 -0.51 7.48
CA ALA A 355 36.47 -0.34 8.85
C ALA A 355 35.33 -0.31 9.89
N VAL A 356 34.25 0.43 9.60
CA VAL A 356 33.05 0.47 10.46
C VAL A 356 32.39 -0.91 10.54
N VAL A 357 32.30 -1.62 9.41
CA VAL A 357 31.73 -2.97 9.36
C VAL A 357 32.53 -3.91 10.25
N ARG A 358 33.85 -3.95 10.08
CA ARG A 358 34.77 -4.79 10.85
C ARG A 358 34.67 -4.52 12.36
N LYS A 359 34.56 -3.24 12.75
CA LYS A 359 34.48 -2.84 14.17
C LYS A 359 33.12 -3.20 14.79
N ARG A 360 32.01 -2.97 14.08
CA ARG A 360 30.65 -2.98 14.66
C ARG A 360 29.90 -4.30 14.45
N PHE A 361 30.24 -5.07 13.42
CA PHE A 361 29.47 -6.25 13.02
C PHE A 361 30.36 -7.51 12.96
N ARG A 362 30.40 -8.24 14.08
CA ARG A 362 31.22 -9.47 14.20
C ARG A 362 30.63 -10.67 13.43
N ASN A 363 29.31 -10.75 13.30
CA ASN A 363 28.62 -11.87 12.64
C ASN A 363 28.48 -11.60 11.13
N ARG A 364 29.57 -11.74 10.39
CA ARG A 364 29.64 -11.56 8.94
C ARG A 364 29.86 -12.90 8.24
N PHE A 365 29.17 -13.13 7.14
CA PHE A 365 29.22 -14.36 6.35
C PHE A 365 29.41 -14.02 4.88
N ARG A 366 30.35 -14.67 4.19
CA ARG A 366 30.52 -14.50 2.74
C ARG A 366 29.46 -15.28 1.95
N ARG A 367 29.02 -16.42 2.46
CA ARG A 367 28.04 -17.30 1.78
C ARG A 367 26.72 -17.33 2.53
N SER A 368 25.62 -17.40 1.78
CA SER A 368 24.26 -17.48 2.34
C SER A 368 24.03 -18.78 3.13
N THR A 369 24.73 -19.86 2.78
CA THR A 369 24.70 -21.15 3.52
C THR A 369 25.18 -21.00 4.95
N ASP A 370 26.25 -20.23 5.18
CA ASP A 370 26.84 -20.05 6.51
C ASP A 370 25.99 -19.12 7.37
N LEU A 371 25.40 -18.09 6.75
CA LEU A 371 24.37 -17.26 7.36
C LEU A 371 23.19 -18.12 7.83
N ILE A 372 22.65 -18.99 6.96
CA ILE A 372 21.51 -19.85 7.30
C ILE A 372 21.86 -20.79 8.46
N ARG A 373 23.08 -21.37 8.48
CA ARG A 373 23.56 -22.21 9.58
C ARG A 373 23.66 -21.41 10.90
N ALA A 374 24.12 -20.16 10.84
CA ALA A 374 24.18 -19.29 12.01
C ALA A 374 22.79 -18.87 12.51
N LEU A 375 21.86 -18.58 11.58
CA LEU A 375 20.46 -18.29 11.90
C LEU A 375 19.81 -19.47 12.61
N LYS A 376 19.97 -20.70 12.09
CA LYS A 376 19.46 -21.92 12.75
C LYS A 376 19.93 -22.02 14.19
N ARG A 377 21.25 -21.96 14.42
CA ARG A 377 21.83 -22.02 15.78
C ARG A 377 21.28 -20.95 16.72
N ARG A 378 20.86 -19.81 16.20
CA ARG A 378 20.32 -18.69 16.99
C ARG A 378 18.83 -18.84 17.29
N LEU A 379 18.09 -19.54 16.44
CA LEU A 379 16.65 -19.81 16.61
C LEU A 379 16.38 -21.08 17.42
N SER A 380 17.35 -22.00 17.49
CA SER A 380 17.29 -23.22 18.32
C SER A 380 17.77 -23.00 19.77
N ARG A 381 18.16 -21.78 20.13
CA ARG A 381 18.41 -21.35 21.51
C ARG A 381 17.21 -20.56 21.97
#